data_AF-A0A946EWD2-F1
#
_entry.id   AF-A0A946EWD2-F1
#
_cell.length_a   1.000
_cell.length_b   1.000
_cell.length_c   1.000
_cell.angle_alpha   90.00
_cell.angle_beta   90.00
_cell.angle_gamma   90.00
#
_symmetry.space_group_name_H-M   'P 1'
#
loop_
_entity.id
_entity.type
_entity.pdbx_description
1 polymer ?
#
loop_
_entity_poly.entity_id
_entity_poly.type
_entity_poly.pdbx_seq_one_letter_code
_entity_poly.pdbx_strand_id
1 'polypeptide(L)'
;MSKHFYLPFEKDGKFSYTKKAISALSEYEKYELSFHPERPKYLDYLSLFSDAEVVFEDDIFGSRLIQTHRASLDGNPVMLIGQQSGPSSDYKILKETLKDTDAVREWNHGMPVPYSYERAVKAIHLAEDENRTIIIFVDTPGADPTEQSEADGIAWRIGDTIHALADAKVPTMAVILNRACSGGAIALTGCDVVLAMEYSTYLVITPEACSSILFHTRSRANEAAEASQITSIEGLNHGIVDELIPEIKGPAHRFKDSALDSAKK
;
A
#
# COMPACT_ATOMS: atom_id res chain seq x y z
N MET A 1 9.91 17.66 -21.39
CA MET A 1 8.82 16.98 -20.66
C MET A 1 9.06 17.14 -19.17
N SER A 2 8.00 17.29 -18.35
CA SER A 2 8.12 17.41 -16.88
C SER A 2 8.89 16.23 -16.26
N LYS A 3 9.79 16.52 -15.31
CA LYS A 3 10.53 15.54 -14.52
C LYS A 3 9.66 14.79 -13.50
N HIS A 4 8.51 15.35 -13.15
CA HIS A 4 7.60 14.84 -12.13
C HIS A 4 6.16 14.76 -12.66
N PHE A 5 5.37 13.86 -12.05
CA PHE A 5 3.93 13.84 -12.21
C PHE A 5 3.34 14.98 -11.37
N TYR A 6 2.26 15.58 -11.88
CA TYR A 6 1.53 16.62 -11.15
C TYR A 6 0.03 16.31 -11.22
N LEU A 7 -0.60 16.20 -10.04
CA LEU A 7 -2.04 16.11 -9.86
C LEU A 7 -2.72 17.38 -10.37
N PRO A 8 -4.02 17.33 -10.70
CA PRO A 8 -4.74 18.47 -11.26
C PRO A 8 -4.59 19.75 -10.44
N PHE A 9 -4.69 19.68 -9.11
CA PHE A 9 -4.54 20.82 -8.19
C PHE A 9 -3.10 21.34 -8.05
N GLU A 10 -2.08 20.60 -8.52
CA GLU A 10 -0.68 21.03 -8.47
C GLU A 10 -0.25 21.77 -9.76
N LYS A 11 -1.02 21.63 -10.85
CA LYS A 11 -0.60 22.09 -12.20
C LYS A 11 -0.51 23.60 -12.36
N ASP A 12 -1.16 24.38 -11.49
CA ASP A 12 -1.09 25.84 -11.52
C ASP A 12 0.21 26.41 -10.93
N GLY A 13 1.05 25.54 -10.33
CA GLY A 13 2.35 25.89 -9.74
C GLY A 13 2.25 26.68 -8.44
N LYS A 14 1.05 26.87 -7.89
CA LYS A 14 0.82 27.64 -6.65
C LYS A 14 0.57 26.77 -5.44
N PHE A 15 0.32 25.48 -5.64
CA PHE A 15 0.08 24.55 -4.54
C PHE A 15 1.32 24.44 -3.64
N SER A 16 1.14 24.76 -2.35
CA SER A 16 2.17 24.54 -1.33
C SER A 16 1.96 23.17 -0.69
N TYR A 17 3.02 22.43 -0.42
CA TYR A 17 2.95 21.12 0.24
C TYR A 17 2.92 21.20 1.77
N THR A 18 2.41 22.30 2.33
CA THR A 18 2.31 22.48 3.78
C THR A 18 1.17 21.64 4.34
N LYS A 19 1.27 21.22 5.61
CA LYS A 19 0.18 20.51 6.31
C LYS A 19 -1.17 21.23 6.17
N LYS A 20 -1.16 22.56 6.31
CA LYS A 20 -2.36 23.40 6.14
C LYS A 20 -2.96 23.28 4.74
N ALA A 21 -2.14 23.33 3.70
CA ALA A 21 -2.64 23.23 2.32
C ALA A 21 -3.20 21.84 2.02
N ILE A 22 -2.53 20.78 2.48
CA ILE A 22 -3.01 19.39 2.31
C ILE A 22 -4.30 19.16 3.11
N SER A 23 -4.41 19.70 4.32
CA SER A 23 -5.64 19.61 5.12
C SER A 23 -6.84 20.29 4.47
N ALA A 24 -6.60 21.28 3.61
CA ALA A 24 -7.63 22.03 2.88
C ALA A 24 -8.04 21.39 1.55
N LEU A 25 -7.38 20.30 1.13
CA LEU A 25 -7.81 19.50 0.00
C LEU A 25 -9.16 18.83 0.31
N SER A 26 -9.95 18.60 -0.73
CA SER A 26 -11.11 17.73 -0.65
C SER A 26 -10.70 16.28 -0.32
N GLU A 27 -11.61 15.47 0.21
CA GLU A 27 -11.29 14.08 0.57
C GLU A 27 -10.89 13.25 -0.66
N TYR A 28 -11.46 13.55 -1.83
CA TYR A 28 -11.05 12.92 -3.07
C TYR A 28 -9.63 13.33 -3.49
N GLU A 29 -9.25 14.60 -3.34
CA GLU A 29 -7.88 15.04 -3.63
C GLU A 29 -6.84 14.45 -2.65
N LYS A 30 -7.21 14.26 -1.37
CA LYS A 30 -6.39 13.52 -0.40
C LYS A 30 -6.24 12.05 -0.81
N TYR A 31 -7.32 11.44 -1.30
CA TYR A 31 -7.27 10.10 -1.88
C TYR A 31 -6.35 10.04 -3.11
N GLU A 32 -6.44 10.99 -4.04
CA GLU A 32 -5.51 11.09 -5.18
C GLU A 32 -4.04 11.23 -4.73
N LEU A 33 -3.81 11.98 -3.64
CA LEU A 33 -2.49 12.11 -3.03
C LEU A 33 -1.96 10.74 -2.58
N SER A 34 -2.81 9.89 -1.99
CA SER A 34 -2.41 8.62 -1.36
C SER A 34 -1.93 7.56 -2.36
N PHE A 35 -2.32 7.64 -3.63
CA PHE A 35 -1.82 6.78 -4.71
C PHE A 35 -1.08 7.54 -5.80
N HIS A 36 -0.55 8.73 -5.48
CA HIS A 36 0.28 9.50 -6.40
C HIS A 36 1.41 8.59 -6.96
N PRO A 37 1.66 8.55 -8.29
CA PRO A 37 2.57 7.57 -8.90
C PRO A 37 3.99 7.55 -8.31
N GLU A 38 4.47 8.73 -7.91
CA GLU A 38 5.80 8.91 -7.31
C GLU A 38 5.86 8.69 -5.79
N ARG A 39 4.78 8.26 -5.12
CA ARG A 39 4.87 7.90 -3.71
C ARG A 39 5.78 6.67 -3.55
N PRO A 40 6.65 6.64 -2.53
CA PRO A 40 7.49 5.49 -2.25
C PRO A 40 6.66 4.21 -2.12
N LYS A 41 7.12 3.16 -2.78
CA LYS A 41 6.51 1.82 -2.79
C LYS A 41 7.31 0.90 -1.88
N TYR A 42 6.81 -0.31 -1.60
CA TYR A 42 7.47 -1.26 -0.70
C TYR A 42 8.99 -1.41 -0.95
N LEU A 43 9.41 -1.59 -2.20
CA LEU A 43 10.84 -1.76 -2.52
C LEU A 43 11.72 -0.56 -2.14
N ASP A 44 11.17 0.65 -2.04
CA ASP A 44 11.90 1.82 -1.58
C ASP A 44 12.22 1.74 -0.07
N TYR A 45 11.35 1.10 0.71
CA TYR A 45 11.50 0.94 2.16
C TYR A 45 12.47 -0.18 2.56
N LEU A 46 12.87 -1.06 1.64
CA LEU A 46 13.89 -2.08 1.93
C LEU A 46 15.21 -1.47 2.38
N SER A 47 15.52 -0.25 1.94
CA SER A 47 16.72 0.50 2.34
C SER A 47 16.80 0.82 3.85
N LEU A 48 15.69 0.68 4.58
CA LEU A 48 15.65 0.88 6.03
C LEU A 48 16.21 -0.31 6.81
N PHE A 49 16.34 -1.47 6.17
CA PHE A 49 16.73 -2.73 6.78
C PHE A 49 18.13 -3.15 6.31
N SER A 50 18.85 -3.89 7.16
CA SER A 50 20.09 -4.55 6.74
C SER A 50 19.82 -5.97 6.25
N ASP A 51 20.72 -6.47 5.37
CA ASP A 51 20.73 -7.86 4.93
C ASP A 51 19.40 -8.32 4.30
N ALA A 52 18.74 -7.42 3.56
CA ALA A 52 17.49 -7.71 2.89
C ALA A 52 17.71 -8.75 1.78
N GLU A 53 17.19 -9.96 1.99
CA GLU A 53 17.31 -11.11 1.09
C GLU A 53 15.92 -11.54 0.64
N VAL A 54 15.72 -11.70 -0.66
CA VAL A 54 14.45 -12.17 -1.23
C VAL A 54 14.16 -13.60 -0.76
N VAL A 55 12.91 -13.85 -0.40
CA VAL A 55 12.40 -15.18 -0.02
C VAL A 55 11.32 -15.59 -1.01
N PHE A 56 11.26 -16.88 -1.37
CA PHE A 56 10.31 -17.41 -2.37
C PHE A 56 10.42 -16.65 -3.70
N GLU A 57 11.64 -16.53 -4.23
CA GLU A 57 11.87 -15.94 -5.54
C GLU A 57 11.38 -16.90 -6.63
N ASP A 58 10.42 -16.44 -7.44
CA ASP A 58 9.85 -17.16 -8.56
C ASP A 58 9.29 -16.16 -9.61
N ASP A 59 8.99 -16.68 -10.80
CA ASP A 59 8.45 -15.93 -11.94
C ASP A 59 6.93 -16.09 -12.11
N ILE A 60 6.25 -16.69 -11.12
CA ILE A 60 4.80 -16.89 -11.19
C ILE A 60 4.09 -15.54 -11.12
N PHE A 61 3.09 -15.36 -11.98
CA PHE A 61 2.30 -14.13 -12.00
C PHE A 61 1.71 -13.84 -10.61
N GLY A 62 1.93 -12.63 -10.11
CA GLY A 62 1.58 -12.25 -8.74
C GLY A 62 2.75 -12.20 -7.77
N SER A 63 3.88 -12.86 -8.08
CA SER A 63 5.08 -12.83 -7.22
C SER A 63 5.63 -11.42 -7.06
N ARG A 64 5.52 -10.58 -8.09
CA ARG A 64 5.94 -9.17 -8.04
C ARG A 64 5.01 -8.28 -7.22
N LEU A 65 3.76 -8.69 -7.02
CA LEU A 65 2.70 -7.87 -6.42
C LEU A 65 2.70 -7.93 -4.90
N ILE A 66 3.09 -9.08 -4.34
CA ILE A 66 3.46 -9.22 -2.93
C ILE A 66 4.85 -9.87 -2.90
N GLN A 67 5.82 -9.10 -2.41
CA GLN A 67 7.22 -9.52 -2.33
C GLN A 67 7.61 -9.76 -0.87
N THR A 68 8.51 -10.70 -0.66
CA THR A 68 8.85 -11.20 0.69
C THR A 68 10.36 -11.23 0.86
N HIS A 69 10.84 -10.75 2.01
CA HIS A 69 12.27 -10.65 2.30
C HIS A 69 12.58 -11.01 3.75
N ARG A 70 13.67 -11.75 3.99
CA ARG A 70 14.32 -11.75 5.31
C ARG A 70 15.13 -10.47 5.42
N ALA A 71 15.16 -9.86 6.59
CA ALA A 71 16.05 -8.73 6.85
C ALA A 71 16.36 -8.61 8.35
N SER A 72 17.05 -7.54 8.72
CA SER A 72 17.29 -7.14 10.11
C SER A 72 16.94 -5.67 10.30
N LEU A 73 16.21 -5.37 11.38
CA LEU A 73 15.91 -4.01 11.84
C LEU A 73 16.61 -3.76 13.18
N ASP A 74 17.64 -2.93 13.17
CA ASP A 74 18.47 -2.61 14.34
C ASP A 74 18.98 -3.86 15.08
N GLY A 75 19.33 -4.90 14.32
CA GLY A 75 19.83 -6.18 14.83
C GLY A 75 18.74 -7.22 15.12
N ASN A 76 17.46 -6.86 15.05
CA ASN A 76 16.35 -7.78 15.25
C ASN A 76 15.96 -8.45 13.92
N PRO A 77 15.88 -9.79 13.86
CA PRO A 77 15.52 -10.49 12.64
C PRO A 77 14.04 -10.27 12.30
N VAL A 78 13.77 -9.85 11.07
CA VAL A 78 12.41 -9.57 10.58
C VAL A 78 12.11 -10.34 9.30
N MET A 79 10.84 -10.67 9.11
CA MET A 79 10.28 -11.07 7.82
C MET A 79 9.45 -9.91 7.28
N LEU A 80 9.83 -9.41 6.11
CA LEU A 80 9.15 -8.33 5.42
C LEU A 80 8.20 -8.92 4.38
N ILE A 81 6.95 -8.47 4.37
CA ILE A 81 5.95 -8.82 3.35
C ILE A 81 5.41 -7.51 2.80
N GLY A 82 5.46 -7.29 1.49
CA GLY A 82 5.12 -5.97 0.95
C GLY A 82 4.37 -6.02 -0.35
N GLN A 83 3.23 -5.32 -0.38
CA GLN A 83 2.53 -5.03 -1.61
C GLN A 83 3.32 -4.01 -2.44
N GLN A 84 3.64 -4.38 -3.67
CA GLN A 84 4.38 -3.53 -4.60
C GLN A 84 3.44 -3.11 -5.74
N SER A 85 2.84 -1.93 -5.58
CA SER A 85 1.80 -1.41 -6.48
C SER A 85 2.26 -1.06 -7.91
N GLY A 86 3.56 -1.15 -8.20
CA GLY A 86 4.12 -0.85 -9.51
C GLY A 86 5.65 -0.92 -9.57
N PRO A 87 6.26 -0.68 -10.74
CA PRO A 87 7.67 -0.94 -10.99
C PRO A 87 8.64 -0.05 -10.22
N SER A 88 8.26 1.21 -9.96
CA SER A 88 9.12 2.17 -9.30
C SER A 88 8.31 3.36 -8.79
N SER A 89 8.83 4.09 -7.80
CA SER A 89 8.36 5.43 -7.47
C SER A 89 9.07 6.52 -8.30
N ASP A 90 10.10 6.17 -9.09
CA ASP A 90 10.78 7.11 -9.99
C ASP A 90 9.93 7.33 -11.25
N TYR A 91 9.51 8.57 -11.49
CA TYR A 91 8.63 8.89 -12.60
C TYR A 91 9.24 8.67 -13.98
N LYS A 92 10.57 8.79 -14.13
CA LYS A 92 11.24 8.53 -15.39
C LYS A 92 11.20 7.03 -15.70
N ILE A 93 11.48 6.19 -14.70
CA ILE A 93 11.39 4.73 -14.83
C ILE A 93 9.95 4.33 -15.12
N LEU A 94 8.98 4.83 -14.34
CA LEU A 94 7.55 4.60 -14.56
C LEU A 94 7.11 4.92 -15.99
N LYS A 95 7.46 6.10 -16.51
CA LYS A 95 7.12 6.48 -17.90
C LYS A 95 7.71 5.55 -18.94
N GLU A 96 8.92 5.07 -18.70
CA GLU A 96 9.56 4.15 -19.64
C GLU A 96 8.84 2.80 -19.62
N THR A 97 8.56 2.26 -18.41
CA THR A 97 7.79 1.02 -18.27
C THR A 97 6.40 1.13 -18.90
N LEU A 98 5.71 2.28 -18.75
CA LEU A 98 4.39 2.50 -19.33
C LEU A 98 4.34 2.47 -20.87
N LYS A 99 5.50 2.53 -21.56
CA LYS A 99 5.56 2.35 -23.02
C LYS A 99 5.53 0.88 -23.43
N ASP A 100 5.87 -0.02 -22.52
CA ASP A 100 5.89 -1.46 -22.73
C ASP A 100 4.64 -2.08 -22.08
N THR A 101 3.72 -2.54 -22.93
CA THR A 101 2.45 -3.09 -22.46
C THR A 101 2.65 -4.40 -21.69
N ASP A 102 3.64 -5.21 -22.07
CA ASP A 102 3.89 -6.48 -21.41
C ASP A 102 4.55 -6.25 -20.05
N ALA A 103 5.50 -5.31 -19.96
CA ALA A 103 6.06 -4.91 -18.67
C ALA A 103 5.00 -4.35 -17.71
N VAL A 104 4.01 -3.58 -18.21
CA VAL A 104 2.90 -3.07 -17.37
C VAL A 104 2.02 -4.20 -16.85
N ARG A 105 1.74 -5.21 -17.67
CA ARG A 105 0.90 -6.35 -17.30
C ARG A 105 1.47 -7.12 -16.11
N GLU A 106 2.80 -7.27 -16.03
CA GLU A 106 3.46 -7.95 -14.92
C GLU A 106 3.17 -7.31 -13.54
N TRP A 107 2.76 -6.04 -13.50
CA TRP A 107 2.43 -5.32 -12.28
C TRP A 107 0.95 -5.32 -11.94
N ASN A 108 0.07 -5.87 -12.79
CA ASN A 108 -1.38 -5.95 -12.59
C ASN A 108 -2.03 -4.69 -11.99
N HIS A 109 -1.55 -3.50 -12.36
CA HIS A 109 -1.97 -2.22 -11.77
C HIS A 109 -1.87 -2.14 -10.23
N GLY A 110 -1.02 -2.97 -9.63
CA GLY A 110 -0.83 -3.10 -8.19
C GLY A 110 -1.89 -3.94 -7.47
N MET A 111 -2.71 -4.70 -8.20
CA MET A 111 -3.79 -5.53 -7.65
C MET A 111 -3.31 -6.98 -7.44
N PRO A 112 -3.07 -7.44 -6.20
CA PRO A 112 -2.57 -8.78 -5.96
C PRO A 112 -3.58 -9.85 -6.38
N VAL A 113 -3.06 -10.99 -6.85
CA VAL A 113 -3.82 -12.16 -7.32
C VAL A 113 -3.73 -13.29 -6.28
N PRO A 114 -4.44 -14.42 -6.43
CA PRO A 114 -4.45 -15.49 -5.42
C PRO A 114 -3.04 -15.97 -5.04
N TYR A 115 -2.15 -16.11 -6.01
CA TYR A 115 -0.77 -16.51 -5.78
C TYR A 115 0.01 -15.53 -4.89
N SER A 116 -0.25 -14.22 -5.01
CA SER A 116 0.40 -13.19 -4.19
C SER A 116 0.12 -13.40 -2.70
N TYR A 117 -1.13 -13.74 -2.34
CA TYR A 117 -1.52 -14.02 -0.97
C TYR A 117 -1.00 -15.38 -0.49
N GLU A 118 -0.98 -16.40 -1.36
CA GLU A 118 -0.35 -17.68 -1.03
C GLU A 118 1.14 -17.50 -0.66
N ARG A 119 1.86 -16.65 -1.39
CA ARG A 119 3.25 -16.28 -1.06
C ARG A 119 3.35 -15.59 0.30
N ALA A 120 2.42 -14.68 0.63
CA ALA A 120 2.37 -14.03 1.93
C ALA A 120 2.20 -15.07 3.06
N VAL A 121 1.26 -16.00 2.92
CA VAL A 121 1.02 -17.09 3.89
C VAL A 121 2.28 -17.94 4.10
N LYS A 122 2.99 -18.31 3.02
CA LYS A 122 4.26 -19.03 3.13
C LYS A 122 5.32 -18.25 3.92
N ALA A 123 5.39 -16.93 3.73
CA ALA A 123 6.31 -16.07 4.46
C ALA A 123 5.93 -15.88 5.93
N ILE A 124 4.64 -15.84 6.25
CA ILE A 124 4.14 -15.79 7.63
C ILE A 124 4.60 -17.05 8.39
N HIS A 125 4.30 -18.25 7.87
CA HIS A 125 4.72 -19.50 8.53
C HIS A 125 6.25 -19.62 8.65
N LEU A 126 6.99 -19.22 7.60
CA LEU A 126 8.45 -19.22 7.67
C LEU A 126 8.99 -18.24 8.72
N ALA A 127 8.35 -17.09 8.90
CA ALA A 127 8.73 -16.15 9.94
C ALA A 127 8.53 -16.74 11.34
N GLU A 128 7.44 -17.49 11.55
CA GLU A 128 7.21 -18.21 12.80
C GLU A 128 8.27 -19.28 13.07
N ASP A 129 8.56 -20.13 12.08
CA ASP A 129 9.57 -21.19 12.18
C ASP A 129 10.96 -20.63 12.53
N GLU A 130 11.26 -19.42 12.04
CA GLU A 130 12.53 -18.73 12.28
C GLU A 130 12.49 -17.73 13.44
N ASN A 131 11.34 -17.62 14.12
CA ASN A 131 11.11 -16.68 15.22
C ASN A 131 11.48 -15.23 14.85
N ARG A 132 10.97 -14.76 13.69
CA ARG A 132 11.16 -13.40 13.16
C ARG A 132 9.90 -12.57 13.37
N THR A 133 10.08 -11.31 13.75
CA THR A 133 8.97 -10.34 13.74
C THR A 133 8.50 -10.12 12.29
N ILE A 134 7.19 -10.10 12.06
CA ILE A 134 6.61 -9.86 10.73
C ILE A 134 6.30 -8.37 10.60
N ILE A 135 6.83 -7.73 9.54
CA ILE A 135 6.51 -6.34 9.17
C ILE A 135 5.92 -6.34 7.76
N ILE A 136 4.68 -5.85 7.66
CA ILE A 136 3.89 -5.89 6.44
C ILE A 136 3.70 -4.48 5.89
N PHE A 137 3.94 -4.27 4.60
CA PHE A 137 3.75 -3.00 3.92
C PHE A 137 2.57 -3.08 2.95
N VAL A 138 1.57 -2.21 3.16
CA VAL A 138 0.30 -2.25 2.43
C VAL A 138 0.20 -1.08 1.47
N ASP A 139 0.00 -1.39 0.19
CA ASP A 139 -0.15 -0.46 -0.94
C ASP A 139 -0.84 -1.16 -2.11
N THR A 140 -2.16 -1.09 -2.15
CA THR A 140 -2.98 -1.75 -3.17
C THR A 140 -4.25 -0.98 -3.55
N PRO A 141 -4.66 -0.98 -4.83
CA PRO A 141 -6.00 -0.56 -5.24
C PRO A 141 -7.11 -1.53 -4.81
N GLY A 142 -6.75 -2.72 -4.33
CA GLY A 142 -7.65 -3.83 -4.06
C GLY A 142 -7.11 -5.13 -4.66
N ALA A 143 -7.74 -6.24 -4.30
CA ALA A 143 -7.45 -7.53 -4.93
C ALA A 143 -7.93 -7.54 -6.38
N ASP A 144 -7.28 -8.35 -7.22
CA ASP A 144 -7.63 -8.48 -8.63
C ASP A 144 -9.06 -9.01 -8.84
N PRO A 145 -9.97 -8.24 -9.47
CA PRO A 145 -11.39 -8.60 -9.56
C PRO A 145 -11.72 -9.38 -10.85
N THR A 146 -10.75 -10.10 -11.44
CA THR A 146 -10.96 -10.81 -12.71
C THR A 146 -11.63 -12.16 -12.49
N GLU A 147 -12.31 -12.67 -13.53
CA GLU A 147 -12.92 -14.00 -13.52
C GLU A 147 -11.90 -15.11 -13.20
N GLN A 148 -10.66 -14.97 -13.69
CA GLN A 148 -9.59 -15.91 -13.40
C GLN A 148 -9.23 -15.91 -11.92
N SER A 149 -9.07 -14.73 -11.30
CA SER A 149 -8.78 -14.63 -9.86
C SER A 149 -9.90 -15.19 -8.99
N GLU A 150 -11.16 -15.03 -9.39
CA GLU A 150 -12.30 -15.67 -8.73
C GLU A 150 -12.26 -17.20 -8.86
N ALA A 151 -12.01 -17.73 -10.06
CA ALA A 151 -11.89 -19.17 -10.31
C ALA A 151 -10.74 -19.81 -9.53
N ASP A 152 -9.64 -19.07 -9.36
CA ASP A 152 -8.46 -19.46 -8.59
C ASP A 152 -8.60 -19.22 -7.07
N GLY A 153 -9.77 -18.72 -6.62
CA GLY A 153 -10.13 -18.65 -5.21
C GLY A 153 -9.55 -17.45 -4.45
N ILE A 154 -9.52 -16.25 -5.05
CA ILE A 154 -9.02 -15.03 -4.41
C ILE A 154 -9.61 -14.77 -3.01
N ALA A 155 -10.92 -14.98 -2.84
CA ALA A 155 -11.59 -14.80 -1.56
C ALA A 155 -11.08 -15.79 -0.49
N TRP A 156 -10.83 -17.04 -0.88
CA TRP A 156 -10.24 -18.04 0.01
C TRP A 156 -8.81 -17.66 0.40
N ARG A 157 -8.00 -17.19 -0.54
CA ARG A 157 -6.63 -16.76 -0.25
C ARG A 157 -6.56 -15.53 0.66
N ILE A 158 -7.48 -14.58 0.52
CA ILE A 158 -7.63 -13.48 1.46
C ILE A 158 -7.96 -14.03 2.86
N GLY A 159 -8.94 -14.94 2.96
CA GLY A 159 -9.30 -15.59 4.22
C GLY A 159 -8.15 -16.37 4.87
N ASP A 160 -7.41 -17.15 4.09
CA ASP A 160 -6.23 -17.90 4.53
C ASP A 160 -5.15 -16.95 5.09
N THR A 161 -4.94 -15.80 4.46
CA THR A 161 -3.95 -14.81 4.90
C THR A 161 -4.35 -14.17 6.23
N ILE A 162 -5.61 -13.79 6.37
CA ILE A 162 -6.14 -13.25 7.65
C ILE A 162 -5.99 -14.29 8.75
N HIS A 163 -6.31 -15.55 8.47
CA HIS A 163 -6.16 -16.65 9.43
C HIS A 163 -4.70 -16.84 9.84
N ALA A 164 -3.78 -16.89 8.87
CA ALA A 164 -2.35 -17.08 9.14
C ALA A 164 -1.79 -15.96 10.03
N LEU A 165 -2.19 -14.70 9.80
CA LEU A 165 -1.80 -13.59 10.66
C LEU A 165 -2.43 -13.66 12.06
N ALA A 166 -3.72 -14.00 12.15
CA ALA A 166 -4.41 -14.14 13.43
C ALA A 166 -3.84 -15.27 14.30
N ASP A 167 -3.32 -16.34 13.67
CA ASP A 167 -2.69 -17.46 14.35
C ASP A 167 -1.19 -17.26 14.62
N ALA A 168 -0.58 -16.20 14.08
CA ALA A 168 0.85 -15.95 14.21
C ALA A 168 1.31 -15.92 15.68
N LYS A 169 2.42 -16.60 15.99
CA LYS A 169 3.02 -16.68 17.34
C LYS A 169 4.18 -15.71 17.55
N VAL A 170 4.60 -15.03 16.48
CA VAL A 170 5.59 -13.96 16.49
C VAL A 170 4.90 -12.60 16.39
N PRO A 171 5.52 -11.51 16.87
CA PRO A 171 4.92 -10.18 16.75
C PRO A 171 4.69 -9.79 15.29
N THR A 172 3.55 -9.15 15.02
CA THR A 172 3.12 -8.72 13.69
C THR A 172 2.83 -7.22 13.67
N MET A 173 3.27 -6.55 12.61
CA MET A 173 3.01 -5.13 12.39
C MET A 173 2.65 -4.89 10.92
N ALA A 174 1.62 -4.09 10.67
CA ALA A 174 1.29 -3.59 9.34
C ALA A 174 1.59 -2.09 9.24
N VAL A 175 2.07 -1.65 8.08
CA VAL A 175 2.31 -0.24 7.75
C VAL A 175 1.61 0.08 6.43
N ILE A 176 0.56 0.90 6.51
CA ILE A 176 -0.14 1.40 5.33
C ILE A 176 0.67 2.55 4.72
N LEU A 177 1.27 2.29 3.56
CA LEU A 177 2.18 3.25 2.91
C LEU A 177 1.42 4.34 2.13
N ASN A 178 0.41 3.89 1.38
CA ASN A 178 -0.19 4.64 0.27
C ASN A 178 -1.71 4.48 0.30
N ARG A 179 -2.30 3.72 -0.63
CA ARG A 179 -3.72 3.38 -0.60
C ARG A 179 -3.86 1.93 -0.14
N ALA A 180 -4.72 1.68 0.85
CA ALA A 180 -5.08 0.34 1.31
C ALA A 180 -6.57 0.11 1.06
N CYS A 181 -6.91 -0.61 -0.02
CA CYS A 181 -8.30 -0.78 -0.43
C CYS A 181 -8.83 -2.21 -0.20
N SER A 182 -9.94 -2.31 0.52
CA SER A 182 -10.85 -3.45 0.61
C SER A 182 -10.19 -4.77 1.00
N GLY A 183 -10.75 -5.89 0.53
CA GLY A 183 -10.27 -7.26 0.73
C GLY A 183 -8.77 -7.44 0.43
N GLY A 184 -8.24 -6.68 -0.53
CA GLY A 184 -6.83 -6.81 -0.89
C GLY A 184 -5.87 -6.21 0.14
N ALA A 185 -6.29 -5.17 0.86
CA ALA A 185 -5.51 -4.60 1.94
C ALA A 185 -5.75 -5.35 3.27
N ILE A 186 -7.03 -5.59 3.61
CA ILE A 186 -7.40 -6.18 4.91
C ILE A 186 -6.81 -7.57 5.13
N ALA A 187 -6.54 -8.30 4.05
CA ALA A 187 -5.82 -9.57 4.08
C ALA A 187 -4.49 -9.49 4.87
N LEU A 188 -3.88 -8.31 4.91
CA LEU A 188 -2.52 -8.06 5.39
C LEU A 188 -2.43 -7.06 6.54
N THR A 189 -3.56 -6.58 7.07
CA THR A 189 -3.59 -5.59 8.17
C THR A 189 -4.10 -6.17 9.49
N GLY A 190 -4.46 -7.45 9.56
CA GLY A 190 -4.87 -8.11 10.80
C GLY A 190 -3.66 -8.42 11.69
N CYS A 191 -2.93 -7.40 12.11
CA CYS A 191 -1.69 -7.50 12.89
C CYS A 191 -1.87 -6.98 14.33
N ASP A 192 -0.88 -7.22 15.19
CA ASP A 192 -0.87 -6.70 16.57
C ASP A 192 -0.83 -5.18 16.62
N VAL A 193 -0.17 -4.56 15.64
CA VAL A 193 -0.08 -3.09 15.47
C VAL A 193 -0.29 -2.73 14.01
N VAL A 194 -1.12 -1.72 13.76
CA VAL A 194 -1.39 -1.14 12.45
C VAL A 194 -0.96 0.32 12.44
N LEU A 195 0.12 0.61 11.73
CA LEU A 195 0.61 1.96 11.46
C LEU A 195 0.15 2.44 10.09
N ALA A 196 0.11 3.76 9.90
CA ALA A 196 -0.19 4.34 8.60
C ALA A 196 0.57 5.63 8.34
N MET A 197 1.05 5.85 7.12
CA MET A 197 1.63 7.13 6.72
C MET A 197 0.58 8.23 6.78
N GLU A 198 0.95 9.44 7.22
CA GLU A 198 0.01 10.55 7.48
C GLU A 198 -0.96 10.85 6.32
N TYR A 199 -0.51 10.74 5.07
CA TYR A 199 -1.34 10.99 3.88
C TYR A 199 -1.71 9.71 3.11
N SER A 200 -1.74 8.58 3.79
CA SER A 200 -2.30 7.33 3.28
C SER A 200 -3.83 7.28 3.44
N THR A 201 -4.46 6.32 2.77
CA THR A 201 -5.90 6.03 2.92
C THR A 201 -6.13 4.56 3.25
N TYR A 202 -7.17 4.30 4.04
CA TYR A 202 -7.68 2.97 4.31
C TYR A 202 -9.19 2.95 4.07
N LEU A 203 -9.65 2.17 3.08
CA LEU A 203 -11.01 2.26 2.57
C LEU A 203 -11.57 0.90 2.17
N VAL A 204 -12.87 0.69 2.39
CA VAL A 204 -13.56 -0.58 2.04
C VAL A 204 -13.91 -0.68 0.55
N ILE A 205 -14.09 0.46 -0.12
CA ILE A 205 -14.46 0.58 -1.53
C ILE A 205 -13.93 1.91 -2.07
N THR A 206 -13.53 1.96 -3.34
CA THR A 206 -13.07 3.24 -3.93
C THR A 206 -14.19 4.28 -3.94
N PRO A 207 -13.88 5.58 -3.79
CA PRO A 207 -14.88 6.64 -3.78
C PRO A 207 -15.75 6.67 -5.05
N GLU A 208 -15.17 6.39 -6.20
CA GLU A 208 -15.86 6.35 -7.49
C GLU A 208 -16.85 5.19 -7.57
N ALA A 209 -16.46 4.01 -7.06
CA ALA A 209 -17.33 2.84 -7.01
C ALA A 209 -18.46 3.04 -5.99
N CYS A 210 -18.16 3.57 -4.80
CA CYS A 210 -19.16 3.93 -3.78
C CYS A 210 -20.20 4.90 -4.34
N SER A 211 -19.73 5.98 -4.98
CA SER A 211 -20.60 6.95 -5.63
C SER A 211 -21.50 6.32 -6.70
N SER A 212 -20.97 5.38 -7.50
CA SER A 212 -21.76 4.72 -8.55
C SER A 212 -22.88 3.84 -7.98
N ILE A 213 -22.70 3.28 -6.78
CA ILE A 213 -23.69 2.44 -6.11
C ILE A 213 -24.74 3.30 -5.40
N LEU A 214 -24.29 4.25 -4.56
CA LEU A 214 -25.19 5.03 -3.71
C LEU A 214 -25.92 6.15 -4.45
N PHE A 215 -25.27 6.73 -5.47
CA PHE A 215 -25.78 7.91 -6.16
C PHE A 215 -26.02 7.68 -7.67
N HIS A 216 -25.77 6.47 -8.17
CA HIS A 216 -25.90 6.12 -9.59
C HIS A 216 -25.08 7.05 -10.54
N THR A 217 -23.98 7.61 -10.03
CA THR A 217 -23.05 8.47 -10.79
C THR A 217 -21.65 8.33 -10.22
N ARG A 218 -20.60 8.59 -11.01
CA ARG A 218 -19.21 8.70 -10.50
C ARG A 218 -18.86 10.13 -10.07
N SER A 219 -19.67 11.13 -10.42
CA SER A 219 -19.36 12.53 -10.18
C SER A 219 -19.44 12.97 -8.72
N ARG A 220 -20.03 12.15 -7.84
CA ARG A 220 -20.15 12.40 -6.39
C ARG A 220 -19.11 11.61 -5.59
N ALA A 221 -17.98 11.26 -6.22
CA ALA A 221 -16.88 10.54 -5.58
C ALA A 221 -16.34 11.27 -4.35
N ASN A 222 -16.22 12.61 -4.39
CA ASN A 222 -15.78 13.36 -3.22
C ASN A 222 -16.76 13.27 -2.04
N GLU A 223 -18.06 13.38 -2.30
CA GLU A 223 -19.07 13.22 -1.25
C GLU A 223 -19.07 11.79 -0.68
N ALA A 224 -18.85 10.78 -1.52
CA ALA A 224 -18.70 9.40 -1.07
C ALA A 224 -17.43 9.20 -0.21
N ALA A 225 -16.31 9.82 -0.57
CA ALA A 225 -15.06 9.81 0.20
C ALA A 225 -15.24 10.46 1.58
N GLU A 226 -15.88 11.64 1.62
CA GLU A 226 -16.22 12.37 2.86
C GLU A 226 -17.09 11.53 3.79
N ALA A 227 -18.18 10.97 3.25
CA ALA A 227 -19.09 10.14 4.04
C ALA A 227 -18.43 8.86 4.58
N SER A 228 -17.42 8.33 3.87
CA SER A 228 -16.74 7.09 4.22
C SER A 228 -15.50 7.28 5.10
N GLN A 229 -15.07 8.53 5.35
CA GLN A 229 -13.94 8.86 6.23
C GLN A 229 -12.66 8.04 5.92
N ILE A 230 -12.22 8.07 4.66
CA ILE A 230 -11.23 7.12 4.11
C ILE A 230 -9.76 7.39 4.46
N THR A 231 -9.45 8.49 5.14
CA THR A 231 -8.04 8.85 5.41
C THR A 231 -7.52 8.11 6.63
N SER A 232 -6.21 7.86 6.68
CA SER A 232 -5.60 7.22 7.85
C SER A 232 -5.72 8.06 9.13
N ILE A 233 -5.90 9.38 9.00
CA ILE A 233 -6.23 10.27 10.13
C ILE A 233 -7.57 9.88 10.74
N GLU A 234 -8.59 9.65 9.91
CA GLU A 234 -9.88 9.14 10.39
C GLU A 234 -9.73 7.71 10.92
N GLY A 235 -8.92 6.87 10.28
CA GLY A 235 -8.56 5.54 10.78
C GLY A 235 -7.99 5.57 12.20
N LEU A 236 -7.13 6.53 12.52
CA LEU A 236 -6.61 6.75 13.87
C LEU A 236 -7.71 7.23 14.82
N ASN A 237 -8.54 8.20 14.40
CA ASN A 237 -9.64 8.73 15.22
C ASN A 237 -10.65 7.64 15.61
N HIS A 238 -10.84 6.64 14.76
CA HIS A 238 -11.74 5.49 14.99
C HIS A 238 -11.07 4.29 15.66
N GLY A 239 -9.76 4.35 15.93
CA GLY A 239 -9.00 3.23 16.53
C GLY A 239 -8.81 2.03 15.61
N ILE A 240 -8.86 2.24 14.30
CA ILE A 240 -8.56 1.23 13.26
C ILE A 240 -7.06 1.22 12.95
N VAL A 241 -6.43 2.38 13.03
CA VAL A 241 -4.97 2.58 12.95
C VAL A 241 -4.50 2.96 14.35
N ASP A 242 -3.44 2.33 14.84
CA ASP A 242 -2.90 2.56 16.18
C ASP A 242 -2.07 3.86 16.25
N GLU A 243 -1.28 4.13 15.20
CA GLU A 243 -0.44 5.32 15.15
C GLU A 243 -0.16 5.79 13.71
N LEU A 244 -0.02 7.11 13.55
CA LEU A 244 0.36 7.74 12.29
C LEU A 244 1.86 8.00 12.22
N ILE A 245 2.47 7.56 11.13
CA ILE A 245 3.84 7.94 10.77
C ILE A 245 3.80 9.32 10.10
N PRO A 246 4.38 10.36 10.71
CA PRO A 246 4.24 11.73 10.21
C PRO A 246 5.02 11.95 8.91
N GLU A 247 4.40 12.62 7.95
CA GLU A 247 5.07 13.07 6.72
C GLU A 247 5.58 14.52 6.94
N ILE A 248 6.60 14.65 7.81
CA ILE A 248 7.01 15.90 8.48
C ILE A 248 7.24 17.08 7.51
N LYS A 249 8.01 16.88 6.44
CA LYS A 249 8.32 17.94 5.47
C LYS A 249 7.21 18.19 4.45
N GLY A 250 6.21 17.31 4.39
CA GLY A 250 5.21 17.25 3.33
C GLY A 250 5.14 15.84 2.74
N PRO A 251 4.37 15.65 1.65
CA PRO A 251 3.97 14.33 1.22
C PRO A 251 5.12 13.54 0.60
N ALA A 252 5.10 12.21 0.79
CA ALA A 252 6.21 11.30 0.57
C ALA A 252 6.70 11.27 -0.88
N HIS A 253 5.84 11.56 -1.85
CA HIS A 253 6.23 11.67 -3.26
C HIS A 253 7.09 12.90 -3.56
N ARG A 254 7.08 13.93 -2.71
CA ARG A 254 7.98 15.10 -2.79
C ARG A 254 9.14 15.02 -1.81
N PHE A 255 8.92 14.38 -0.65
CA PHE A 255 9.87 14.35 0.45
C PHE A 255 10.21 12.91 0.89
N LYS A 256 10.57 12.06 -0.07
CA LYS A 256 10.87 10.63 0.12
C LYS A 256 11.80 10.35 1.29
N ASP A 257 12.98 10.98 1.33
CA ASP A 257 13.96 10.74 2.40
C ASP A 257 13.39 11.08 3.78
N SER A 258 12.62 12.16 3.89
CA SER A 258 11.98 12.54 5.15
C SER A 258 10.88 11.56 5.58
N ALA A 259 10.19 10.95 4.62
CA ALA A 259 9.17 9.95 4.90
C ALA A 259 9.81 8.63 5.36
N LEU A 260 10.89 8.20 4.71
CA LEU A 260 11.68 7.03 5.11
C LEU A 260 12.30 7.21 6.50
N ASP A 261 12.87 8.39 6.78
CA ASP A 261 13.39 8.74 8.12
C ASP A 261 12.31 8.70 9.21
N SER A 262 11.06 9.01 8.86
CA SER A 262 9.94 8.97 9.79
C SER A 262 9.43 7.55 10.00
N ALA A 263 9.38 6.74 8.94
CA ALA A 263 8.96 5.34 9.01
C ALA A 263 9.96 4.44 9.73
N LYS A 264 11.24 4.82 9.79
CA LYS A 264 12.26 4.08 10.53
C LYS A 264 12.17 4.27 12.05
N LYS A 265 11.68 5.41 12.51
CA LYS A 265 11.64 5.78 13.93
C LYS A 265 10.47 5.12 14.63
#